data_AF-A0A0E3C7B6-F1
#
_entry.id   AF-A0A0E3C7B6-F1
#
_cell.length_a   1.000
_cell.length_b   1.000
_cell.length_c   1.000
_cell.angle_alpha   90.00
_cell.angle_beta   90.00
_cell.angle_gamma   90.00
#
_symmetry.space_group_name_H-M   'P 1'
#
loop_
_entity.id
_entity.type
_entity.pdbx_description
1 polymer ?
#
loop_
_entity_poly.entity_id
_entity_poly.type
_entity_poly.pdbx_seq_one_letter_code
_entity_poly.pdbx_strand_id
1 'polypeptide(L)'
;MNILTWNVQWCCGMDGLVSVERIVRHALQMGEQSGGLDVLCMQEIAVNYPDLQGRPGDQLAELKALLPGWQIFFGASVDEFTPRGHQRFGNLIATRLPVLLVQHYLLPMPAEADMRCMQRMCSVVTVDDAALGPVRIMTTHLEYFSTLQRMAQAGALRALQMQACALADAPPQPANDGSPYQTKPHTRHAVLCGDFNFEPHEPEYAVLSAPWAAGEEGCLQAGQWRNSWDVLYPGQPQPPTFRLVDRTWGAEPGACDLIWVSDSLCQRVHTWSVDSATQASDHQPVMLTLG
;
A
#
# COMPACT_ATOMS: atom_id res chain seq x y z
N MET A 1 16.50 0.69 3.08
CA MET A 1 15.30 0.85 2.24
C MET A 1 14.37 1.91 2.81
N ASN A 2 14.11 2.98 2.07
CA ASN A 2 13.14 4.02 2.39
C ASN A 2 11.86 3.84 1.56
N ILE A 3 10.73 3.65 2.24
CA ILE A 3 9.42 3.36 1.65
C ILE A 3 8.46 4.48 2.04
N LEU A 4 7.83 5.13 1.05
CA LEU A 4 6.79 6.14 1.27
C LEU A 4 5.46 5.60 0.76
N THR A 5 4.40 5.72 1.56
CA THR A 5 3.01 5.50 1.14
C THR A 5 2.21 6.79 1.19
N TRP A 6 1.33 6.98 0.21
CA TRP A 6 0.47 8.17 0.17
C TRP A 6 -0.82 7.92 -0.62
N ASN A 7 -1.98 8.12 0.01
CA ASN A 7 -3.20 8.34 -0.75
C ASN A 7 -3.13 9.74 -1.36
N VAL A 8 -3.11 9.81 -2.70
CA VAL A 8 -2.88 11.07 -3.40
C VAL A 8 -4.15 11.73 -3.89
N GLN A 9 -5.33 11.15 -3.62
CA GLN A 9 -6.63 11.72 -4.02
C GLN A 9 -6.66 12.09 -5.50
N TRP A 10 -6.31 11.13 -6.38
CA TRP A 10 -6.07 11.38 -7.81
C TRP A 10 -5.25 12.65 -8.06
N CYS A 11 -4.18 12.84 -7.28
CA CYS A 11 -3.28 13.98 -7.28
C CYS A 11 -3.97 15.37 -7.16
N CYS A 12 -5.22 15.42 -6.69
CA CYS A 12 -5.98 16.63 -6.44
C CYS A 12 -5.64 17.16 -5.05
N GLY A 13 -5.05 18.35 -5.00
CA GLY A 13 -4.69 18.98 -3.73
C GLY A 13 -5.88 19.65 -3.08
N MET A 14 -5.65 20.15 -1.87
CA MET A 14 -6.64 20.97 -1.14
C MET A 14 -6.96 22.31 -1.85
N ASP A 15 -6.14 22.69 -2.83
CA ASP A 15 -6.39 23.81 -3.74
C ASP A 15 -7.36 23.48 -4.89
N GLY A 16 -7.83 22.22 -4.98
CA GLY A 16 -8.73 21.74 -6.03
C GLY A 16 -8.06 21.54 -7.39
N LEU A 17 -6.73 21.66 -7.46
CA LEU A 17 -5.95 21.47 -8.68
C LEU A 17 -5.30 20.09 -8.70
N VAL A 18 -5.40 19.39 -9.83
CA VAL A 18 -4.67 18.14 -10.06
C VAL A 18 -3.24 18.45 -10.50
N SER A 19 -2.26 17.89 -9.80
CA SER A 19 -0.84 18.03 -10.16
C SER A 19 -0.04 16.80 -9.74
N VAL A 20 0.23 15.90 -10.69
CA VAL A 20 1.10 14.73 -10.47
C VAL A 20 2.52 15.15 -10.14
N GLU A 21 3.01 16.22 -10.77
CA GLU A 21 4.33 16.80 -10.50
C GLU A 21 4.49 17.25 -9.05
N ARG A 22 3.47 17.91 -8.46
CA ARG A 22 3.50 18.34 -7.06
C ARG A 22 3.68 17.14 -6.12
N ILE A 23 2.94 16.06 -6.37
CA ILE A 23 3.02 14.82 -5.60
C ILE A 23 4.41 14.18 -5.72
N VAL A 24 4.91 13.98 -6.94
CA VAL A 24 6.23 13.38 -7.18
C VAL A 24 7.33 14.21 -6.53
N ARG A 25 7.34 15.53 -6.74
CA ARG A 25 8.33 16.43 -6.16
C ARG A 25 8.34 16.35 -4.64
N HIS A 26 7.17 16.33 -4.01
CA HIS A 26 7.05 16.27 -2.57
C HIS A 26 7.55 14.93 -2.01
N ALA A 27 7.14 13.81 -2.60
CA ALA A 27 7.59 12.48 -2.19
C ALA A 27 9.12 12.31 -2.32
N LEU A 28 9.70 12.78 -3.43
CA LEU A 28 11.15 12.75 -3.65
C LEU A 28 11.89 13.65 -2.65
N GLN A 29 11.37 14.84 -2.35
CA GLN A 29 11.95 15.75 -1.37
C GLN A 29 11.95 15.14 0.05
N MET A 30 10.87 14.48 0.46
CA MET A 30 10.83 13.74 1.72
C MET A 30 11.88 12.61 1.74
N GLY A 31 11.99 11.86 0.64
CA GLY A 31 13.01 10.83 0.48
C GLY A 31 14.43 11.37 0.61
N GLU A 32 14.75 12.48 -0.06
CA GLU A 32 16.07 13.13 -0.01
C GLU A 32 16.48 13.49 1.42
N GLN A 33 15.55 13.95 2.25
CA GLN A 33 15.80 14.25 3.67
C GLN A 33 16.18 13.01 4.50
N SER A 34 15.89 11.81 3.99
CA SER A 34 16.20 10.51 4.62
C SER A 34 17.23 9.69 3.83
N GLY A 35 17.99 10.32 2.93
CA GLY A 35 19.06 9.67 2.16
C GLY A 35 18.64 9.10 0.80
N GLY A 36 17.43 9.40 0.34
CA GLY A 36 16.86 9.00 -0.94
C GLY A 36 15.63 8.09 -0.79
N LEU A 37 14.66 8.19 -1.70
CA LEU A 37 13.51 7.29 -1.73
C LEU A 37 13.79 6.04 -2.58
N ASP A 38 13.48 4.86 -2.05
CA ASP A 38 13.67 3.58 -2.78
C ASP A 38 12.36 3.05 -3.35
N VAL A 39 11.25 3.25 -2.62
CA VAL A 39 9.92 2.75 -2.97
C VAL A 39 8.86 3.80 -2.68
N LEU A 40 7.98 4.04 -3.66
CA LEU A 40 6.83 4.93 -3.57
C LEU A 40 5.55 4.12 -3.84
N CYS A 41 4.71 4.01 -2.82
CA CYS A 41 3.40 3.38 -2.87
C CYS A 41 2.32 4.47 -2.90
N MET A 42 1.43 4.42 -3.89
CA MET A 42 0.39 5.42 -4.06
C MET A 42 -0.97 4.75 -4.17
N GLN A 43 -1.97 5.34 -3.53
CA GLN A 43 -3.38 4.98 -3.69
C GLN A 43 -4.08 6.04 -4.53
N GLU A 44 -5.20 5.67 -5.14
CA GLU A 44 -6.06 6.58 -5.92
C GLU A 44 -5.45 7.16 -7.19
N ILE A 45 -4.63 6.38 -7.90
CA ILE A 45 -4.16 6.77 -9.23
C ILE A 45 -5.27 6.58 -10.25
N ALA A 46 -5.61 7.64 -10.96
CA ALA A 46 -6.70 7.69 -11.94
C ALA A 46 -6.19 7.77 -13.38
N VAL A 47 -6.85 7.04 -14.27
CA VAL A 47 -6.70 7.17 -15.72
C VAL A 47 -8.09 7.37 -16.33
N ASN A 48 -8.27 8.47 -17.06
CA ASN A 48 -9.50 8.81 -17.78
C ASN A 48 -10.73 8.98 -16.87
N TYR A 49 -10.63 9.79 -15.82
CA TYR A 49 -11.75 10.17 -14.96
C TYR A 49 -12.09 11.67 -15.07
N PRO A 50 -12.65 12.13 -16.21
CA PRO A 50 -12.80 13.56 -16.50
C PRO A 50 -13.81 14.29 -15.62
N ASP A 51 -14.69 13.56 -14.91
CA ASP A 51 -15.71 14.15 -14.04
C ASP A 51 -15.24 14.32 -12.58
N LEU A 52 -14.07 13.77 -12.21
CA LEU A 52 -13.47 14.03 -10.90
C LEU A 52 -13.04 15.50 -10.80
N GLN A 53 -13.01 16.02 -9.57
CA GLN A 53 -12.56 17.38 -9.30
C GLN A 53 -11.15 17.61 -9.88
N GLY A 54 -10.96 18.76 -10.51
CA GLY A 54 -9.70 19.10 -11.18
C GLY A 54 -9.45 18.36 -12.50
N ARG A 55 -10.35 17.45 -12.92
CA ARG A 55 -10.33 16.75 -14.22
C ARG A 55 -9.02 16.02 -14.51
N PRO A 56 -8.65 14.99 -13.72
CA PRO A 56 -7.38 14.30 -13.85
C PRO A 56 -7.21 13.68 -15.26
N GLY A 57 -5.97 13.76 -15.76
CA GLY A 57 -5.53 13.19 -17.03
C GLY A 57 -5.18 11.70 -16.95
N ASP A 58 -4.12 11.30 -17.66
CA ASP A 58 -3.51 9.97 -17.54
C ASP A 58 -2.36 10.04 -16.53
N GLN A 59 -2.69 9.85 -15.25
CA GLN A 59 -1.71 9.99 -14.17
C GLN A 59 -0.63 8.93 -14.24
N LEU A 60 -0.94 7.75 -14.79
CA LEU A 60 0.05 6.70 -14.99
C LEU A 60 1.11 7.14 -16.02
N ALA A 61 0.69 7.77 -17.13
CA ALA A 61 1.60 8.31 -18.12
C ALA A 61 2.45 9.46 -17.56
N GLU A 62 1.83 10.38 -16.80
CA GLU A 62 2.53 11.49 -16.15
C GLU A 62 3.57 11.00 -15.13
N LEU A 63 3.21 10.03 -14.27
CA LEU A 63 4.13 9.44 -13.30
C LEU A 63 5.35 8.79 -13.98
N LYS A 64 5.14 8.06 -15.08
CA LYS A 64 6.25 7.47 -15.87
C LYS A 64 7.19 8.53 -16.44
N ALA A 65 6.67 9.69 -16.83
CA ALA A 65 7.49 10.80 -17.32
C ALA A 65 8.26 11.50 -16.18
N LEU A 66 7.65 11.62 -15.00
CA LEU A 66 8.20 12.35 -13.85
C LEU A 66 9.16 11.54 -12.98
N LEU A 67 9.17 10.22 -13.12
CA LEU A 67 10.03 9.30 -12.36
C LEU A 67 11.02 8.55 -13.26
N PRO A 68 11.93 9.25 -13.98
CA PRO A 68 12.91 8.58 -14.81
C PRO A 68 13.82 7.67 -13.97
N GLY A 69 14.07 6.46 -14.48
CA GLY A 69 14.87 5.45 -13.78
C GLY A 69 14.11 4.66 -12.70
N TRP A 70 12.84 4.96 -12.47
CA TRP A 70 11.96 4.13 -11.63
C TRP A 70 11.22 3.11 -12.49
N GLN A 71 11.03 1.92 -11.94
CA GLN A 71 10.07 0.94 -12.47
C GLN A 71 8.72 1.20 -11.83
N ILE A 72 7.64 1.20 -12.62
CA ILE A 72 6.29 1.56 -12.18
C ILE A 72 5.31 0.42 -12.48
N PHE A 73 4.61 -0.02 -11.45
CA PHE A 73 3.62 -1.10 -11.51
C PHE A 73 2.27 -0.58 -11.02
N PHE A 74 1.28 -0.59 -11.91
CA PHE A 74 -0.06 -0.10 -11.63
C PHE A 74 -1.04 -1.27 -11.55
N GLY A 75 -1.69 -1.40 -10.40
CA GLY A 75 -2.80 -2.31 -10.18
C GLY A 75 -4.12 -1.56 -10.24
N ALA A 76 -4.85 -1.74 -11.34
CA ALA A 76 -6.19 -1.18 -11.52
C ALA A 76 -7.22 -2.04 -10.77
N SER A 77 -7.72 -1.53 -9.63
CA SER A 77 -8.82 -2.20 -8.89
C SER A 77 -10.16 -1.98 -9.56
N VAL A 78 -10.31 -0.86 -10.25
CA VAL A 78 -11.36 -0.59 -11.23
C VAL A 78 -10.70 -0.56 -12.59
N ASP A 79 -11.17 -1.40 -13.51
CA ASP A 79 -10.63 -1.54 -14.87
C ASP A 79 -11.79 -1.73 -15.86
N GLU A 80 -12.32 -0.63 -16.38
CA GLU A 80 -13.62 -0.59 -17.05
C GLU A 80 -13.56 0.03 -18.45
N PHE A 81 -14.37 -0.50 -19.36
CA PHE A 81 -14.54 0.05 -20.71
C PHE A 81 -15.88 0.77 -20.79
N THR A 82 -15.85 2.11 -20.84
CA THR A 82 -17.06 2.94 -20.88
C THR A 82 -17.21 3.62 -22.24
N PRO A 83 -18.37 4.24 -22.55
CA PRO A 83 -18.53 5.05 -23.76
C PRO A 83 -17.52 6.22 -23.85
N ARG A 84 -16.90 6.62 -22.73
CA ARG A 84 -15.86 7.65 -22.67
C ARG A 84 -14.44 7.08 -22.75
N GLY A 85 -14.30 5.78 -22.99
CA GLY A 85 -13.02 5.08 -23.13
C GLY A 85 -12.69 4.18 -21.94
N HIS A 86 -11.43 3.75 -21.90
CA HIS A 86 -10.89 2.89 -20.85
C HIS A 86 -10.66 3.70 -19.57
N GLN A 87 -11.33 3.37 -18.47
CA GLN A 87 -11.18 4.02 -17.17
C GLN A 87 -10.49 3.06 -16.21
N ARG A 88 -9.45 3.54 -15.53
CA ARG A 88 -8.72 2.73 -14.55
C ARG A 88 -8.42 3.51 -13.28
N PHE A 89 -8.63 2.88 -12.14
CA PHE A 89 -8.38 3.45 -10.82
C PHE A 89 -7.78 2.40 -9.91
N GLY A 90 -6.79 2.76 -9.09
CA GLY A 90 -6.22 1.82 -8.15
C GLY A 90 -4.88 2.25 -7.55
N ASN A 91 -4.05 1.25 -7.26
CA ASN A 91 -2.80 1.45 -6.53
C ASN A 91 -1.60 1.40 -7.47
N LEU A 92 -0.52 2.06 -7.08
CA LEU A 92 0.73 2.10 -7.82
C LEU A 92 1.92 1.87 -6.89
N ILE A 93 2.86 1.03 -7.32
CA ILE A 93 4.17 0.89 -6.68
C ILE A 93 5.21 1.33 -7.71
N ALA A 94 5.99 2.35 -7.37
CA ALA A 94 7.20 2.74 -8.09
C ALA A 94 8.42 2.37 -7.25
N THR A 95 9.47 1.81 -7.87
CA THR A 95 10.73 1.52 -7.18
C THR A 95 11.97 1.66 -8.07
N ARG A 96 13.10 1.96 -7.44
CA ARG A 96 14.44 1.93 -8.06
C ARG A 96 15.20 0.63 -7.79
N LEU A 97 14.68 -0.21 -6.91
CA LEU A 97 15.31 -1.48 -6.55
C LEU A 97 15.11 -2.52 -7.68
N PRO A 98 15.98 -3.54 -7.77
CA PRO A 98 15.71 -4.70 -8.62
C PRO A 98 14.36 -5.33 -8.26
N VAL A 99 13.55 -5.63 -9.26
CA VAL A 99 12.22 -6.23 -9.09
C VAL A 99 12.29 -7.68 -9.52
N LEU A 100 11.79 -8.57 -8.67
CA LEU A 100 11.83 -10.01 -8.90
C LEU A 100 10.47 -10.59 -9.30
N LEU A 101 9.37 -10.04 -8.76
CA LEU A 101 8.01 -10.55 -9.01
C LEU A 101 6.96 -9.47 -8.79
N VAL A 102 5.91 -9.46 -9.62
CA VAL A 102 4.76 -8.56 -9.49
C VAL A 102 3.47 -9.38 -9.47
N GLN A 103 2.59 -9.07 -8.53
CA GLN A 103 1.29 -9.73 -8.36
C GLN A 103 0.22 -8.72 -7.95
N HIS A 104 -1.00 -8.90 -8.40
CA HIS A 104 -2.15 -8.10 -7.99
C HIS A 104 -3.26 -9.04 -7.51
N TYR A 105 -3.78 -8.79 -6.32
CA TYR A 105 -4.81 -9.60 -5.68
C TYR A 105 -6.06 -8.75 -5.49
N LEU A 106 -7.15 -9.10 -6.17
CA LEU A 106 -8.45 -8.52 -5.85
C LEU A 106 -8.84 -8.92 -4.43
N LEU A 107 -9.25 -7.94 -3.63
CA LEU A 107 -9.71 -8.20 -2.27
C LEU A 107 -11.21 -8.52 -2.27
N PRO A 108 -11.71 -9.26 -1.27
CA PRO A 108 -13.13 -9.60 -1.18
C PRO A 108 -14.04 -8.36 -1.19
N MET A 109 -15.16 -8.49 -1.90
CA MET A 109 -16.21 -7.49 -1.99
C MET A 109 -17.57 -8.16 -1.71
N PRO A 110 -17.82 -8.62 -0.46
CA PRO A 110 -19.11 -9.19 -0.10
C PRO A 110 -20.24 -8.20 -0.41
N ALA A 111 -21.34 -8.73 -0.95
CA ALA A 111 -22.49 -7.92 -1.32
C ALA A 111 -23.16 -7.32 -0.07
N GLU A 112 -23.44 -6.03 -0.13
CA GLU A 112 -24.18 -5.28 0.89
C GLU A 112 -25.16 -4.36 0.17
N ALA A 113 -26.44 -4.45 0.54
CA ALA A 113 -27.49 -3.68 -0.12
C ALA A 113 -27.36 -2.18 0.19
N ASP A 114 -27.77 -1.35 -0.77
CA ASP A 114 -27.85 0.12 -0.64
C ASP A 114 -26.53 0.81 -0.24
N MET A 115 -25.39 0.17 -0.50
CA MET A 115 -24.07 0.66 -0.13
C MET A 115 -23.25 1.07 -1.35
N ARG A 116 -22.70 2.30 -1.33
CA ARG A 116 -21.69 2.73 -2.30
C ARG A 116 -20.40 1.94 -2.03
N CYS A 117 -19.85 1.30 -3.04
CA CYS A 117 -18.58 0.57 -2.91
C CYS A 117 -17.89 0.47 -4.27
N MET A 118 -16.63 0.05 -4.26
CA MET A 118 -15.87 -0.26 -5.46
C MET A 118 -14.94 -1.45 -5.20
N GLN A 119 -14.54 -2.14 -6.26
CA GLN A 119 -13.57 -3.22 -6.13
C GLN A 119 -12.24 -2.69 -5.60
N ARG A 120 -11.70 -3.37 -4.57
CA ARG A 120 -10.40 -3.07 -3.95
C ARG A 120 -9.36 -4.13 -4.30
N MET A 121 -8.08 -3.80 -4.17
CA MET A 121 -7.00 -4.76 -4.41
C MET A 121 -5.79 -4.51 -3.50
N CYS A 122 -4.96 -5.55 -3.38
CA CYS A 122 -3.59 -5.46 -2.88
C CYS A 122 -2.62 -5.68 -4.04
N SER A 123 -1.77 -4.69 -4.32
CA SER A 123 -0.69 -4.77 -5.31
C SER A 123 0.61 -5.14 -4.60
N VAL A 124 1.34 -6.12 -5.13
CA VAL A 124 2.54 -6.68 -4.51
C VAL A 124 3.70 -6.66 -5.51
N VAL A 125 4.79 -6.01 -5.12
CA VAL A 125 6.06 -6.02 -5.84
C VAL A 125 7.12 -6.60 -4.92
N THR A 126 7.70 -7.73 -5.30
CA THR A 126 8.86 -8.31 -4.61
C THR A 126 10.11 -7.64 -5.15
N VAL A 127 10.77 -6.85 -4.29
CA VAL A 127 12.04 -6.18 -4.59
C VAL A 127 13.21 -6.95 -3.97
N ASP A 128 14.41 -6.78 -4.52
CA ASP A 128 15.65 -7.31 -3.93
C ASP A 128 16.46 -6.16 -3.31
N ASP A 129 16.53 -6.15 -1.98
CA ASP A 129 17.32 -5.18 -1.22
C ASP A 129 18.71 -5.72 -0.92
N ALA A 130 19.73 -4.88 -1.04
CA ALA A 130 21.12 -5.31 -0.85
C ALA A 130 21.42 -5.81 0.58
N ALA A 131 20.69 -5.34 1.60
CA ALA A 131 20.89 -5.72 3.00
C ALA A 131 19.83 -6.71 3.50
N LEU A 132 18.58 -6.59 3.03
CA LEU A 132 17.45 -7.41 3.48
C LEU A 132 17.16 -8.61 2.58
N GLY A 133 17.72 -8.63 1.36
CA GLY A 133 17.35 -9.60 0.33
C GLY A 133 15.94 -9.35 -0.21
N PRO A 134 15.22 -10.41 -0.66
CA PRO A 134 13.88 -10.26 -1.19
C PRO A 134 12.87 -9.77 -0.15
N VAL A 135 12.16 -8.68 -0.47
CA VAL A 135 11.09 -8.10 0.36
C VAL A 135 9.84 -7.89 -0.50
N ARG A 136 8.68 -8.34 -0.02
CA ARG A 136 7.39 -8.01 -0.64
C ARG A 136 6.92 -6.64 -0.19
N ILE A 137 6.88 -5.68 -1.10
CA ILE A 137 6.19 -4.40 -0.90
C ILE A 137 4.75 -4.58 -1.35
N MET A 138 3.83 -4.38 -0.42
CA MET A 138 2.39 -4.52 -0.62
C MET A 138 1.73 -3.16 -0.42
N THR A 139 0.92 -2.73 -1.38
CA THR A 139 0.10 -1.52 -1.27
C THR A 139 -1.38 -1.82 -1.48
N THR A 140 -2.22 -1.22 -0.63
CA THR A 140 -3.67 -1.42 -0.64
C THR A 140 -4.41 -0.11 -0.40
N HIS A 141 -5.68 -0.08 -0.82
CA HIS A 141 -6.66 0.93 -0.42
C HIS A 141 -7.95 0.17 -0.08
N LEU A 142 -8.32 0.12 1.19
CA LEU A 142 -9.50 -0.62 1.65
C LEU A 142 -10.80 0.16 1.46
N GLU A 143 -11.93 -0.53 1.57
CA GLU A 143 -13.24 0.06 1.34
C GLU A 143 -13.58 1.17 2.34
N TYR A 144 -14.18 2.27 1.88
CA TYR A 144 -14.48 3.41 2.77
C TYR A 144 -15.85 3.27 3.44
N PHE A 145 -16.88 2.85 2.70
CA PHE A 145 -18.25 2.92 3.19
C PHE A 145 -18.71 1.67 3.94
N SER A 146 -18.20 0.50 3.57
CA SER A 146 -18.65 -0.79 4.09
C SER A 146 -17.64 -1.39 5.08
N THR A 147 -18.01 -1.41 6.36
CA THR A 147 -17.29 -2.17 7.39
C THR A 147 -17.29 -3.67 7.09
N LEU A 148 -18.37 -4.21 6.53
CA LEU A 148 -18.46 -5.63 6.15
C LEU A 148 -17.38 -5.99 5.12
N GLN A 149 -17.23 -5.17 4.07
CA GLN A 149 -16.19 -5.37 3.06
C GLN A 149 -14.81 -5.15 3.66
N ARG A 150 -14.57 -4.07 4.41
CA ARG A 150 -13.27 -3.83 5.04
C ARG A 150 -12.81 -4.97 5.94
N MET A 151 -13.70 -5.53 6.76
CA MET A 151 -13.40 -6.70 7.60
C MET A 151 -12.94 -7.90 6.78
N ALA A 152 -13.65 -8.21 5.68
CA ALA A 152 -13.27 -9.29 4.78
C ALA A 152 -11.92 -9.02 4.09
N GLN A 153 -11.65 -7.76 3.75
CA GLN A 153 -10.40 -7.33 3.13
C GLN A 153 -9.21 -7.39 4.11
N ALA A 154 -9.38 -6.97 5.36
CA ALA A 154 -8.38 -7.11 6.42
C ALA A 154 -8.01 -8.59 6.65
N GLY A 155 -9.01 -9.47 6.71
CA GLY A 155 -8.78 -10.92 6.80
C GLY A 155 -8.02 -11.47 5.60
N ALA A 156 -8.36 -11.04 4.38
CA ALA A 156 -7.65 -11.46 3.17
C ALA A 156 -6.18 -11.00 3.15
N LEU A 157 -5.88 -9.78 3.62
CA LEU A 157 -4.51 -9.28 3.73
C LEU A 157 -3.68 -10.08 4.74
N ARG A 158 -4.29 -10.50 5.86
CA ARG A 158 -3.67 -11.43 6.81
C ARG A 158 -3.38 -12.79 6.16
N ALA A 159 -4.37 -13.38 5.49
CA ALA A 159 -4.23 -14.66 4.79
C ALA A 159 -3.14 -14.62 3.70
N LEU A 160 -3.02 -13.53 2.94
CA LEU A 160 -1.96 -13.35 1.95
C LEU A 160 -0.56 -13.43 2.57
N GLN A 161 -0.36 -12.86 3.76
CA GLN A 161 0.91 -12.95 4.47
C GLN A 161 1.20 -14.38 4.95
N MET A 162 0.18 -15.04 5.50
CA MET A 162 0.27 -16.43 5.94
C MET A 162 0.65 -17.36 4.79
N GLN A 163 -0.03 -17.25 3.65
CA GLN A 163 0.26 -18.03 2.45
C GLN A 163 1.71 -17.82 1.96
N ALA A 164 2.18 -16.57 1.96
CA ALA A 164 3.54 -16.27 1.53
C ALA A 164 4.60 -16.77 2.52
N CYS A 165 4.33 -16.71 3.84
CA CYS A 165 5.19 -17.33 4.85
C CYS A 165 5.27 -18.85 4.66
N ALA A 166 4.13 -19.52 4.42
CA ALA A 166 4.08 -20.96 4.17
C ALA A 166 4.89 -21.34 2.92
N LEU A 167 4.75 -20.57 1.82
CA LEU A 167 5.56 -20.77 0.60
C LEU A 167 7.06 -20.54 0.82
N ALA A 168 7.43 -19.60 1.70
CA ALA A 168 8.84 -19.36 2.04
C ALA A 168 9.44 -20.49 2.89
N ASP A 169 8.64 -21.09 3.79
CA ASP A 169 9.11 -22.21 4.62
C ASP A 169 9.11 -23.55 3.88
N ALA A 170 8.18 -23.74 2.94
CA ALA A 170 8.01 -24.95 2.15
C ALA A 170 7.91 -24.59 0.65
N PRO A 171 9.02 -24.16 0.02
CA PRO A 171 9.00 -23.74 -1.37
C PRO A 171 8.67 -24.90 -2.32
N PRO A 172 8.09 -24.61 -3.50
CA PRO A 172 7.90 -25.59 -4.56
C PRO A 172 9.21 -26.28 -4.98
N GLN A 173 9.10 -27.42 -5.67
CA GLN A 173 10.26 -28.11 -6.22
C GLN A 173 11.07 -27.15 -7.12
N PRO A 174 12.40 -27.06 -6.93
CA PRO A 174 13.22 -26.20 -7.75
C PRO A 174 13.17 -26.60 -9.23
N ALA A 175 13.01 -25.61 -10.09
CA ALA A 175 13.09 -25.73 -11.54
C ALA A 175 13.89 -24.55 -12.13
N ASN A 176 14.65 -24.82 -13.20
CA ASN A 176 15.43 -23.82 -13.93
C ASN A 176 15.37 -24.11 -15.45
N ASP A 177 14.16 -24.39 -15.93
CA ASP A 177 13.89 -24.78 -17.31
C ASP A 177 13.42 -23.60 -18.20
N GLY A 178 13.41 -22.38 -17.64
CA GLY A 178 12.94 -21.18 -18.32
C GLY A 178 11.42 -21.09 -18.50
N SER A 179 10.68 -22.08 -17.97
CA SER A 179 9.22 -22.11 -18.06
C SER A 179 8.58 -21.26 -16.96
N PRO A 180 7.26 -21.00 -17.01
CA PRO A 180 6.53 -20.39 -15.90
C PRO A 180 6.59 -21.17 -14.56
N TYR A 181 7.02 -22.44 -14.58
CA TYR A 181 7.24 -23.29 -13.41
C TYR A 181 8.63 -23.12 -12.77
N GLN A 182 9.53 -22.34 -13.38
CA GLN A 182 10.85 -22.08 -12.82
C GLN A 182 10.76 -21.48 -11.42
N THR A 183 11.79 -21.72 -10.62
CA THR A 183 11.91 -21.26 -9.24
C THR A 183 11.66 -19.75 -9.14
N LYS A 184 10.81 -19.35 -8.19
CA LYS A 184 10.50 -17.95 -7.87
C LYS A 184 11.05 -17.59 -6.49
N PRO A 185 11.38 -16.32 -6.22
CA PRO A 185 11.74 -15.90 -4.87
C PRO A 185 10.54 -16.06 -3.94
N HIS A 186 10.76 -16.65 -2.78
CA HIS A 186 9.80 -16.72 -1.69
C HIS A 186 10.45 -16.12 -0.44
N THR A 187 9.73 -15.23 0.24
CA THR A 187 10.25 -14.49 1.39
C THR A 187 9.18 -14.26 2.44
N ARG A 188 9.59 -14.36 3.70
CA ARG A 188 8.79 -13.94 4.86
C ARG A 188 8.77 -12.42 5.03
N HIS A 189 9.78 -11.72 4.48
CA HIS A 189 9.91 -10.28 4.57
C HIS A 189 8.82 -9.60 3.76
N ALA A 190 7.97 -8.84 4.45
CA ALA A 190 6.93 -8.06 3.80
C ALA A 190 6.65 -6.75 4.55
N VAL A 191 6.32 -5.74 3.76
CA VAL A 191 5.78 -4.45 4.20
C VAL A 191 4.43 -4.29 3.52
N LEU A 192 3.39 -4.04 4.31
CA LEU A 192 2.04 -3.76 3.82
C LEU A 192 1.65 -2.34 4.22
N CYS A 193 1.36 -1.49 3.24
CA CYS A 193 1.12 -0.07 3.46
C CYS A 193 -0.02 0.48 2.60
N GLY A 194 -0.53 1.64 2.96
CA GLY A 194 -1.57 2.34 2.21
C GLY A 194 -2.67 2.85 3.10
N ASP A 195 -3.79 3.20 2.48
CA ASP A 195 -4.97 3.71 3.16
C ASP A 195 -5.91 2.55 3.54
N PHE A 196 -6.05 2.33 4.83
CA PHE A 196 -6.85 1.25 5.38
C PHE A 196 -8.30 1.65 5.63
N ASN A 197 -8.63 2.94 5.54
CA ASN A 197 -9.95 3.47 5.90
C ASN A 197 -10.46 3.00 7.28
N PHE A 198 -9.53 2.64 8.17
CA PHE A 198 -9.79 2.34 9.57
C PHE A 198 -8.64 2.89 10.42
N GLU A 199 -8.94 3.22 11.67
CA GLU A 199 -8.01 3.68 12.68
C GLU A 199 -7.56 2.54 13.62
N PRO A 200 -6.44 2.69 14.36
CA PRO A 200 -5.91 1.61 15.21
C PRO A 200 -6.84 1.08 16.32
N HIS A 201 -7.90 1.81 16.64
CA HIS A 201 -8.89 1.41 17.64
C HIS A 201 -10.09 0.67 17.05
N GLU A 202 -10.20 0.58 15.72
CA GLU A 202 -11.31 -0.06 15.02
C GLU A 202 -11.12 -1.58 14.90
N PRO A 203 -12.22 -2.37 14.80
CA PRO A 203 -12.16 -3.83 14.78
C PRO A 203 -11.29 -4.44 13.67
N GLU A 204 -11.24 -3.80 12.51
CA GLU A 204 -10.46 -4.22 11.34
C GLU A 204 -8.96 -4.29 11.65
N TYR A 205 -8.46 -3.36 12.48
CA TYR A 205 -7.07 -3.36 12.94
C TYR A 205 -6.76 -4.67 13.67
N ALA A 206 -7.63 -5.08 14.59
CA ALA A 206 -7.47 -6.31 15.37
C ALA A 206 -7.54 -7.57 14.48
N VAL A 207 -8.34 -7.56 13.41
CA VAL A 207 -8.38 -8.67 12.44
C VAL A 207 -7.05 -8.78 11.70
N LEU A 208 -6.54 -7.67 11.17
CA LEU A 208 -5.30 -7.67 10.40
C LEU A 208 -4.08 -8.01 11.27
N SER A 209 -4.05 -7.51 12.51
CA SER A 209 -2.96 -7.73 13.47
C SER A 209 -3.07 -9.03 14.25
N ALA A 210 -4.15 -9.80 14.09
CA ALA A 210 -4.35 -11.03 14.84
C ALA A 210 -3.18 -12.00 14.60
N PRO A 211 -2.53 -12.52 15.66
CA PRO A 211 -1.50 -13.52 15.48
C PRO A 211 -2.08 -14.79 14.85
N TRP A 212 -1.29 -15.47 14.03
CA TRP A 212 -1.58 -16.81 13.54
C TRP A 212 -0.70 -17.85 14.24
N ALA A 213 -1.24 -19.05 14.40
CA ALA A 213 -0.53 -20.18 14.99
C ALA A 213 0.17 -21.04 13.92
N ALA A 214 1.16 -21.84 14.34
CA ALA A 214 1.69 -22.90 13.49
C ALA A 214 0.56 -23.91 13.15
N GLY A 215 0.46 -24.27 11.87
CA GLY A 215 -0.59 -25.11 11.30
C GLY A 215 -1.78 -24.33 10.72
N GLU A 216 -1.97 -23.06 11.08
CA GLU A 216 -3.07 -22.24 10.55
C GLU A 216 -2.83 -21.91 9.06
N GLU A 217 -3.79 -22.26 8.21
CA GLU A 217 -3.69 -22.16 6.74
C GLU A 217 -2.36 -22.68 6.15
N GLY A 218 -1.77 -23.70 6.77
CA GLY A 218 -0.51 -24.30 6.31
C GLY A 218 0.76 -23.56 6.71
N CYS A 219 0.69 -22.50 7.52
CA CYS A 219 1.88 -21.86 8.10
C CYS A 219 2.68 -22.84 8.94
N LEU A 220 4.01 -22.94 8.72
CA LEU A 220 4.85 -23.80 9.55
C LEU A 220 5.30 -23.15 10.87
N GLN A 221 5.21 -21.82 10.97
CA GLN A 221 5.57 -21.06 12.16
C GLN A 221 4.49 -20.03 12.48
N ALA A 222 4.33 -19.72 13.77
CA ALA A 222 3.50 -18.60 14.21
C ALA A 222 4.06 -17.26 13.72
N GLY A 223 3.20 -16.25 13.68
CA GLY A 223 3.58 -14.90 13.34
C GLY A 223 2.40 -13.93 13.39
N GLN A 224 2.65 -12.67 13.07
CA GLN A 224 1.65 -11.63 12.96
C GLN A 224 2.12 -10.47 12.08
N TRP A 225 1.20 -9.61 11.69
CA TRP A 225 1.53 -8.26 11.24
C TRP A 225 1.85 -7.38 12.44
N ARG A 226 2.87 -6.52 12.30
CA ARG A 226 3.28 -5.56 13.32
C ARG A 226 3.16 -4.16 12.75
N ASN A 227 2.38 -3.30 13.40
CA ASN A 227 2.33 -1.90 13.02
C ASN A 227 3.72 -1.27 13.29
N SER A 228 4.34 -0.71 12.25
CA SER A 228 5.68 -0.14 12.33
C SER A 228 5.76 1.07 13.28
N TRP A 229 4.67 1.82 13.45
CA TRP A 229 4.59 2.87 14.45
C TRP A 229 4.69 2.29 15.86
N ASP A 230 3.89 1.27 16.17
CA ASP A 230 3.89 0.60 17.48
C ASP A 230 5.22 -0.10 17.78
N VAL A 231 5.97 -0.50 16.75
CA VAL A 231 7.32 -1.06 16.90
C VAL A 231 8.30 0.00 17.43
N LEU A 232 8.23 1.24 16.94
CA LEU A 232 9.12 2.33 17.34
C LEU A 232 8.65 3.08 18.59
N TYR A 233 7.33 3.25 18.73
CA TYR A 233 6.70 4.08 19.75
C TYR A 233 5.60 3.31 20.50
N PRO A 234 5.93 2.21 21.21
CA PRO A 234 4.93 1.37 21.87
C PRO A 234 4.02 2.17 22.79
N GLY A 235 2.71 2.03 22.60
CA GLY A 235 1.68 2.68 23.42
C GLY A 235 1.44 4.17 23.12
N GLN A 236 2.09 4.73 22.11
CA GLN A 236 1.82 6.10 21.64
C GLN A 236 0.86 6.06 20.45
N PRO A 237 -0.13 6.97 20.37
CA PRO A 237 -1.00 7.04 19.20
C PRO A 237 -0.19 7.47 17.96
N GLN A 238 -0.46 6.82 16.82
CA GLN A 238 0.10 7.27 15.54
C GLN A 238 -0.40 8.69 15.23
N PRO A 239 0.46 9.58 14.69
CA PRO A 239 0.01 10.86 14.17
C PRO A 239 -1.10 10.70 13.11
N PRO A 240 -2.08 11.61 13.08
CA PRO A 240 -3.14 11.54 12.09
C PRO A 240 -2.58 11.76 10.69
N THR A 241 -3.21 11.10 9.72
CA THR A 241 -2.86 11.16 8.30
C THR A 241 -4.04 11.58 7.43
N PHE A 242 -5.25 11.63 7.99
CA PHE A 242 -6.45 12.03 7.27
C PHE A 242 -7.30 12.99 8.12
N ARG A 243 -8.07 13.83 7.43
CA ARG A 243 -8.92 14.88 8.01
C ARG A 243 -8.15 15.92 8.82
N LEU A 244 -6.91 16.26 8.43
CA LEU A 244 -6.16 17.35 9.09
C LEU A 244 -6.68 18.71 8.62
N VAL A 245 -6.85 18.86 7.30
CA VAL A 245 -7.28 20.10 6.64
C VAL A 245 -8.73 20.01 6.16
N ASP A 246 -9.08 18.97 5.39
CA ASP A 246 -10.47 18.71 5.01
C ASP A 246 -11.25 18.04 6.15
N ARG A 247 -12.39 18.59 6.55
CA ARG A 247 -13.27 18.03 7.59
C ARG A 247 -14.59 17.49 7.03
N THR A 248 -14.74 17.46 5.71
CA THR A 248 -15.94 16.96 5.03
C THR A 248 -16.27 15.52 5.43
N TRP A 249 -15.24 14.72 5.70
CA TRP A 249 -15.33 13.27 5.98
C TRP A 249 -15.30 12.92 7.48
N GLY A 250 -15.39 13.92 8.35
CA GLY A 250 -15.41 13.74 9.80
C GLY A 250 -14.79 14.90 10.57
N ALA A 251 -15.23 15.07 11.81
CA ALA A 251 -14.83 16.22 12.63
C ALA A 251 -13.37 16.12 13.10
N GLU A 252 -12.89 14.92 13.43
CA GLU A 252 -11.59 14.72 14.09
C GLU A 252 -10.53 14.12 13.15
N PRO A 253 -9.25 14.53 13.24
CA PRO A 253 -8.18 13.88 12.47
C PRO A 253 -8.04 12.42 12.87
N GLY A 254 -7.76 11.55 11.91
CA GLY A 254 -7.56 10.11 12.15
C GLY A 254 -6.29 9.59 11.50
N ALA A 255 -5.77 8.48 12.00
CA ALA A 255 -4.65 7.76 11.41
C ALA A 255 -5.18 6.54 10.65
N CYS A 256 -5.29 6.62 9.32
CA CYS A 256 -5.75 5.51 8.47
C CYS A 256 -4.72 5.09 7.41
N ASP A 257 -3.66 5.89 7.21
CA ASP A 257 -2.51 5.50 6.41
C ASP A 257 -1.51 4.78 7.33
N LEU A 258 -1.48 3.45 7.23
CA LEU A 258 -0.71 2.59 8.13
C LEU A 258 0.42 1.90 7.37
N ILE A 259 1.49 1.54 8.09
CA ILE A 259 2.55 0.69 7.56
C ILE A 259 2.77 -0.48 8.50
N TRP A 260 2.47 -1.68 8.02
CA TRP A 260 2.66 -2.95 8.69
C TRP A 260 3.93 -3.63 8.19
N VAL A 261 4.67 -4.25 9.11
CA VAL A 261 5.84 -5.06 8.81
C VAL A 261 5.63 -6.49 9.30
N SER A 262 6.15 -7.45 8.54
CA SER A 262 6.23 -8.84 9.02
C SER A 262 7.11 -8.92 10.27
N ASP A 263 6.89 -9.90 11.16
CA ASP A 263 7.76 -10.13 12.33
C ASP A 263 9.25 -10.19 11.99
N SER A 264 9.56 -10.78 10.83
CA SER A 264 10.94 -10.92 10.32
C SER A 264 11.65 -9.60 9.99
N LEU A 265 10.91 -8.48 9.92
CA LEU A 265 11.43 -7.13 9.67
C LEU A 265 11.35 -6.21 10.89
N CYS A 266 10.80 -6.64 12.03
CA CYS A 266 10.63 -5.77 13.20
C CYS A 266 11.94 -5.13 13.69
N GLN A 267 13.01 -5.92 13.74
CA GLN A 267 14.34 -5.43 14.18
C GLN A 267 15.04 -4.57 13.12
N ARG A 268 14.44 -4.45 11.92
CA ARG A 268 14.93 -3.65 10.81
C ARG A 268 14.23 -2.30 10.73
N VAL A 269 13.18 -2.06 11.53
CA VAL A 269 12.48 -0.77 11.57
C VAL A 269 13.35 0.26 12.28
N HIS A 270 13.71 1.34 11.60
CA HIS A 270 14.60 2.36 12.13
C HIS A 270 13.91 3.71 12.37
N THR A 271 13.22 4.22 11.37
CA THR A 271 12.56 5.54 11.46
C THR A 271 11.21 5.52 10.78
N TRP A 272 10.30 6.34 11.31
CA TRP A 272 8.98 6.58 10.78
C TRP A 272 8.73 8.09 10.79
N SER A 273 8.18 8.63 9.71
CA SER A 273 7.90 10.06 9.61
C SER A 273 6.65 10.34 8.77
N VAL A 274 6.03 11.48 9.03
CA VAL A 274 4.87 12.00 8.31
C VAL A 274 5.05 13.50 8.10
N ASP A 275 4.63 14.02 6.94
CA ASP A 275 4.46 15.46 6.77
C ASP A 275 3.00 15.83 7.06
N SER A 276 2.71 16.26 8.28
CA SER A 276 1.35 16.67 8.69
C SER A 276 0.94 18.07 8.18
N ALA A 277 1.84 18.81 7.52
CA ALA A 277 1.59 20.17 7.06
C ALA A 277 1.26 20.25 5.56
N THR A 278 1.65 19.24 4.78
CA THR A 278 1.37 19.21 3.35
C THR A 278 -0.13 19.24 3.06
N GLN A 279 -0.49 19.94 1.99
CA GLN A 279 -1.86 20.08 1.47
C GLN A 279 -1.96 19.58 0.01
N ALA A 280 -0.94 18.82 -0.42
CA ALA A 280 -0.84 18.34 -1.78
C ALA A 280 -1.85 17.21 -2.09
N SER A 281 -2.40 16.59 -1.05
CA SER A 281 -3.51 15.63 -1.00
C SER A 281 -4.34 15.96 0.26
N ASP A 282 -5.53 15.36 0.42
CA ASP A 282 -6.30 15.38 1.67
C ASP A 282 -5.78 14.35 2.71
N HIS A 283 -4.87 13.47 2.28
CA HIS A 283 -4.06 12.61 3.14
C HIS A 283 -2.60 13.08 3.26
N GLN A 284 -1.96 12.66 4.35
CA GLN A 284 -0.55 12.94 4.63
C GLN A 284 0.35 11.77 4.21
N PRO A 285 1.49 12.02 3.55
CA PRO A 285 2.44 10.97 3.19
C PRO A 285 3.14 10.42 4.44
N VAL A 286 3.29 9.10 4.50
CA VAL A 286 3.98 8.39 5.58
C VAL A 286 5.20 7.68 5.02
N MET A 287 6.35 7.84 5.68
CA MET A 287 7.60 7.21 5.28
C MET A 287 8.19 6.33 6.39
N LEU A 288 8.62 5.13 6.01
CA LEU A 288 9.30 4.14 6.85
C LEU A 288 10.71 3.87 6.30
N THR A 289 11.69 3.79 7.19
CA THR A 289 13.04 3.33 6.86
C THR A 289 13.31 1.96 7.48
N LEU A 290 13.78 1.04 6.66
CA LEU A 290 14.28 -0.27 7.04
C LEU A 290 15.80 -0.40 6.82
N GLY A 291 16.53 -1.08 7.70
CA GLY A 291 17.98 -1.34 7.61
C GLY A 291 18.50 -2.47 8.50
#